data_AF-A0A564WE70-F1
#
_entry.id   AF-A0A564WE70-F1
#
_cell.length_a   1.000
_cell.length_b   1.000
_cell.length_c   1.000
_cell.angle_alpha   90.00
_cell.angle_beta   90.00
_cell.angle_gamma   90.00
#
_symmetry.space_group_name_H-M   'P 1'
#
loop_
_entity.id
_entity.type
_entity.pdbx_description
1 polymer ?
#
loop_
_entity_poly.entity_id
_entity_poly.type
_entity_poly.pdbx_seq_one_letter_code
_entity_poly.pdbx_strand_id
1 'polypeptide(L)'
;MDLATAPLFGLMRERMAWLAQRQRVLAENIANADTPRFRPRDIAPFAPASDQTTARTSVALSLTNAGHIAPEGGQAEGAAEEKARTVYEATPTGNAVVLEEQMAKVNETAIAHRLAAQVYRKYLGLVRMAASAKG
;
A
#
# COMPACT_ATOMS: atom_id res chain seq x y z
N MET A 1 -23.15 -13.67 -11.72
CA MET A 1 -22.11 -13.54 -10.68
C MET A 1 -21.64 -12.11 -10.70
N ASP A 2 -21.81 -11.39 -9.60
CA ASP A 2 -21.52 -9.95 -9.51
C ASP A 2 -20.01 -9.72 -9.47
N LEU A 3 -19.44 -9.32 -10.61
CA LEU A 3 -18.01 -9.12 -10.84
C LEU A 3 -17.42 -7.97 -10.02
N ALA A 4 -18.24 -7.11 -9.41
CA ALA A 4 -17.76 -6.04 -8.53
C ALA A 4 -17.37 -6.53 -7.13
N THR A 5 -17.86 -7.70 -6.73
CA THR A 5 -17.75 -8.19 -5.34
C THR A 5 -16.47 -8.96 -5.03
N ALA A 6 -16.00 -9.79 -5.96
CA ALA A 6 -14.77 -10.57 -5.81
C ALA A 6 -13.46 -9.72 -5.80
N PRO A 7 -13.31 -8.67 -6.64
CA PRO A 7 -12.07 -7.89 -6.69
C PRO A 7 -11.80 -7.11 -5.40
N LEU A 8 -12.84 -6.52 -4.79
CA LEU A 8 -12.69 -5.76 -3.54
C LEU A 8 -12.26 -6.66 -2.37
N PHE A 9 -12.78 -7.89 -2.32
CA PHE A 9 -12.37 -8.87 -1.30
C PHE A 9 -10.90 -9.27 -1.45
N GLY A 10 -10.45 -9.48 -2.69
CA GLY A 10 -9.04 -9.70 -3.02
C GLY A 10 -8.15 -8.55 -2.54
N LEU A 11 -8.52 -7.32 -2.92
CA LEU A 11 -7.81 -6.09 -2.54
C LEU A 11 -7.71 -5.93 -1.01
N MET A 12 -8.81 -6.15 -0.28
CA MET A 12 -8.82 -6.01 1.17
C MET A 12 -7.90 -7.02 1.84
N ARG A 13 -7.88 -8.27 1.34
CA ARG A 13 -6.97 -9.31 1.82
C ARG A 13 -5.51 -8.97 1.53
N GLU A 14 -5.20 -8.45 0.34
CA GLU A 14 -3.86 -7.95 0.01
C GLU A 14 -3.44 -6.81 0.95
N ARG A 15 -4.33 -5.85 1.19
CA ARG A 15 -4.08 -4.73 2.10
C ARG A 15 -3.78 -5.21 3.53
N MET A 16 -4.54 -6.19 4.01
CA MET A 16 -4.34 -6.79 5.33
C MET A 16 -3.02 -7.55 5.44
N ALA A 17 -2.67 -8.34 4.43
CA ALA A 17 -1.40 -9.04 4.38
C ALA A 17 -0.22 -8.05 4.38
N TRP A 18 -0.33 -6.96 3.61
CA TRP A 18 0.67 -5.88 3.61
C TRP A 18 0.80 -5.23 4.99
N LEU A 19 -0.32 -4.93 5.66
CA LEU A 19 -0.30 -4.33 7.01
C LEU A 19 0.33 -5.27 8.05
N ALA A 20 0.04 -6.57 7.97
CA ALA A 20 0.67 -7.58 8.82
C ALA A 20 2.18 -7.67 8.58
N GLN A 21 2.61 -7.59 7.32
CA GLN A 21 4.02 -7.57 6.96
C GLN A 21 4.72 -6.31 7.48
N ARG A 22 4.09 -5.13 7.37
CA ARG A 22 4.63 -3.88 7.91
C ARG A 22 4.82 -3.97 9.43
N GLN A 23 3.81 -4.50 10.13
CA GLN A 23 3.86 -4.70 11.57
C GLN A 23 5.06 -5.56 11.98
N ARG A 24 5.36 -6.62 11.21
CA ARG A 24 6.53 -7.47 11.44
C ARG A 24 7.85 -6.70 11.28
N VAL A 25 8.00 -5.94 10.20
CA VAL A 25 9.21 -5.14 9.96
C VAL A 25 9.40 -4.07 11.05
N LEU A 26 8.32 -3.40 11.48
CA LEU A 26 8.39 -2.45 12.58
C LEU A 26 8.78 -3.13 13.89
N ALA A 27 8.23 -4.32 14.20
CA ALA A 27 8.62 -5.10 15.37
C ALA A 27 10.10 -5.51 15.33
N GLU A 28 10.61 -5.89 14.16
CA GLU A 28 12.04 -6.17 13.96
C GLU A 28 12.90 -4.91 14.22
N ASN A 29 12.48 -3.73 13.74
CA ASN A 29 13.20 -2.49 14.04
C ASN A 29 13.25 -2.19 15.55
N ILE A 30 12.10 -2.36 16.24
CA ILE A 30 11.98 -2.12 17.68
C ILE A 30 12.86 -3.10 18.47
N ALA A 31 12.86 -4.38 18.09
CA ALA A 31 13.69 -5.40 18.74
C ALA A 31 15.19 -5.10 18.59
N ASN A 32 15.59 -4.39 17.52
CA ASN A 32 16.97 -3.99 17.26
C ASN A 32 17.26 -2.53 17.67
N ALA A 33 16.41 -1.89 18.48
CA ALA A 33 16.61 -0.51 18.94
C ALA A 33 17.90 -0.32 19.77
N ASP A 34 18.44 -1.38 20.38
CA ASP A 34 19.70 -1.34 21.12
C ASP A 34 20.87 -2.01 20.35
N THR A 35 20.66 -2.36 19.08
CA THR A 35 21.70 -3.03 18.27
C THR A 35 22.62 -1.99 17.61
N PRO A 36 23.94 -1.99 17.90
CA PRO A 36 24.87 -1.05 17.29
C PRO A 36 24.89 -1.16 15.77
N ARG A 37 25.00 -0.03 15.06
CA ARG A 37 25.03 0.07 13.58
C ARG A 37 23.79 -0.49 12.87
N PHE A 38 22.67 -0.69 13.57
CA PHE A 38 21.42 -1.12 12.94
C PHE A 38 20.78 0.03 12.14
N ARG A 39 20.14 -0.33 11.02
CA ARG A 39 19.41 0.61 10.16
C ARG A 39 17.96 0.16 10.02
N PRO A 40 16.97 0.98 10.45
CA PRO A 40 15.57 0.62 10.35
C PRO A 40 15.15 0.47 8.88
N ARG A 41 14.20 -0.43 8.64
CA ARG A 41 13.59 -0.66 7.33
C ARG A 41 12.09 -0.42 7.40
N ASP A 42 11.47 -0.11 6.26
CA ASP A 42 10.00 -0.14 6.10
C ASP A 42 9.71 -0.89 4.80
N ILE A 43 8.45 -1.30 4.62
CA ILE A 43 8.03 -1.91 3.36
C ILE A 43 7.60 -0.85 2.36
N ALA A 44 7.74 -1.16 1.07
CA ALA A 44 7.29 -0.27 0.00
C ALA A 44 5.80 0.10 0.17
N PRO A 45 5.38 1.31 -0.26
CA PRO A 45 3.98 1.72 -0.23
C PRO A 45 3.07 0.66 -0.85
N PHE A 46 1.89 0.48 -0.25
CA PHE A 46 0.93 -0.49 -0.75
C PHE A 46 0.46 -0.09 -2.15
N ALA A 47 0.78 -0.93 -3.14
CA ALA A 47 0.31 -0.82 -4.50
C ALA A 47 -0.51 -2.07 -4.84
N PRO A 48 -1.81 -1.96 -5.13
CA PRO A 48 -2.63 -3.09 -5.54
C PRO A 48 -2.11 -3.72 -6.83
N ALA A 49 -2.23 -5.03 -6.98
CA ALA A 49 -1.89 -5.70 -8.23
C ALA A 49 -2.69 -5.15 -9.43
N SER A 50 -3.93 -4.68 -9.21
CA SER A 50 -4.77 -4.07 -10.24
C SER A 50 -4.28 -2.69 -10.72
N ASP A 51 -3.54 -1.96 -9.88
CA ASP A 51 -3.04 -0.62 -10.19
C ASP A 51 -1.86 -0.68 -11.17
N GLN A 52 -1.09 -1.77 -11.12
CA GLN A 52 -0.02 -2.07 -12.08
C GLN A 52 -0.55 -2.34 -13.50
N THR A 53 -1.82 -2.71 -13.64
CA THR A 53 -2.47 -2.93 -14.94
C THR A 53 -2.99 -1.61 -15.52
N THR A 54 -3.52 -0.72 -14.69
CA THR A 54 -3.98 0.62 -15.12
C THR A 54 -2.82 1.49 -15.58
N ALA A 55 -1.66 1.41 -14.92
CA ALA A 55 -0.44 2.11 -15.34
C ALA A 55 0.09 1.65 -16.72
N ARG A 56 -0.34 0.48 -17.22
CA ARG A 56 0.01 -0.05 -18.55
C ARG A 56 -1.10 0.09 -19.60
N THR A 57 -2.29 0.53 -19.21
CA THR A 57 -3.31 0.91 -20.18
C THR A 57 -2.99 2.30 -20.68
N SER A 58 -1.94 2.42 -21.51
CA SER A 58 -1.81 3.56 -22.40
C SER A 58 -3.07 3.58 -23.25
N VAL A 59 -3.97 4.53 -23.00
CA VAL A 59 -5.09 4.79 -23.90
C VAL A 59 -4.46 5.27 -25.21
N ALA A 60 -4.34 4.36 -26.17
CA ALA A 60 -3.83 4.68 -27.49
C ALA A 60 -4.89 5.52 -28.20
N LEU A 61 -4.61 6.81 -28.36
CA LEU A 61 -5.44 7.69 -29.16
C LEU A 61 -5.31 7.26 -30.62
N SER A 62 -6.43 6.85 -31.23
CA SER A 62 -6.46 6.58 -32.67
C SER A 62 -6.78 7.87 -33.43
N LEU A 63 -6.02 8.16 -34.50
CA LEU A 63 -6.40 9.24 -35.41
C LEU A 63 -7.67 8.83 -36.14
N THR A 64 -8.73 9.61 -35.97
CA THR A 64 -9.99 9.42 -36.69
C THR A 64 -9.92 9.88 -38.16
N ASN A 65 -8.95 10.73 -38.51
CA ASN A 65 -8.68 11.20 -39.87
C ASN A 65 -7.17 11.49 -40.04
N ALA A 66 -6.63 11.28 -41.25
CA ALA A 66 -5.22 11.48 -41.58
C ALA A 66 -4.74 12.95 -41.48
N GLY A 67 -5.67 13.91 -41.41
CA GLY A 67 -5.37 15.33 -41.17
C GLY A 67 -5.38 15.76 -39.69
N HIS A 68 -5.59 14.84 -38.75
CA HIS A 68 -5.61 15.16 -37.32
C HIS A 68 -4.20 15.18 -36.71
N ILE A 69 -4.06 15.91 -35.59
CA ILE A 69 -2.80 16.02 -34.84
C ILE A 69 -2.47 14.66 -34.24
N ALA A 70 -1.26 14.16 -34.50
CA ALA A 70 -0.78 12.93 -33.88
C ALA A 70 -0.44 13.16 -32.41
N PRO A 71 -0.79 12.23 -31.50
CA PRO A 71 -0.40 12.34 -30.11
C PRO A 71 1.12 12.20 -29.98
N GLU A 72 1.79 13.21 -29.43
CA GLU A 72 3.19 13.10 -29.02
C GLU A 72 3.29 12.06 -27.89
N GLY A 73 4.15 11.06 -28.09
CA GLY A 73 4.37 9.97 -27.15
C GLY A 73 5.00 10.47 -25.85
N GLY A 74 4.15 10.85 -24.89
CA GLY A 74 4.57 11.19 -23.53
C GLY A 74 5.02 9.94 -22.78
N GLN A 75 6.33 9.73 -22.72
CA GLN A 75 6.94 8.82 -21.75
C GLN A 75 6.68 9.38 -20.34
N ALA A 76 5.79 8.74 -19.60
CA ALA A 76 5.60 9.03 -18.19
C ALA A 76 6.81 8.47 -17.41
N GLU A 77 7.86 9.25 -17.29
CA GLU A 77 8.92 9.02 -16.29
C GLU A 77 8.35 9.27 -14.89
N GLY A 78 7.66 8.27 -14.36
CA GLY A 78 7.21 8.22 -12.98
C GLY A 78 8.29 7.62 -12.06
N ALA A 79 9.49 8.19 -12.07
CA ALA A 79 10.48 7.88 -11.04
C ALA A 79 10.09 8.65 -9.77
N ALA A 80 9.23 8.03 -8.95
CA ALA A 80 9.04 8.47 -7.57
C ALA A 80 10.35 8.20 -6.82
N GLU A 81 11.23 9.20 -6.84
CA GLU A 81 12.44 9.24 -6.05
C GLU A 81 12.01 9.21 -4.57
N GLU A 82 12.15 8.04 -3.95
CA GLU A 82 11.97 7.85 -2.53
C GLU A 82 13.08 8.65 -1.84
N LYS A 83 12.79 9.93 -1.57
CA LYS A 83 13.68 10.83 -0.83
C LYS A 83 14.11 10.12 0.44
N ALA A 84 15.37 9.70 0.45
CA ALA A 84 16.04 9.11 1.59
C ALA A 84 15.78 10.03 2.80
N ARG A 85 14.90 9.57 3.70
CA ARG A 85 14.62 10.27 4.95
C ARG A 85 15.94 10.39 5.68
N THR A 86 16.41 11.62 5.81
CA THR A 86 17.56 11.98 6.64
C THR A 86 17.33 11.38 8.01
N VAL A 87 18.19 10.45 8.42
CA VAL A 87 18.17 9.86 9.76
C VAL A 87 18.47 11.00 10.73
N TYR A 88 17.44 11.52 11.40
CA TYR A 88 17.55 12.72 12.23
C TYR A 88 18.30 12.49 13.55
N GLU A 89 18.55 11.23 13.93
CA GLU A 89 19.30 10.92 15.14
C GLU A 89 20.02 9.59 14.99
N ALA A 90 21.30 9.63 14.62
CA ALA A 90 22.19 8.49 14.85
C ALA A 90 22.63 8.58 16.32
N THR A 91 22.22 7.61 17.14
CA THR A 91 22.78 7.47 18.49
C THR A 91 24.31 7.40 18.40
N PRO A 92 25.07 7.74 19.47
CA PRO A 92 26.54 7.67 19.46
C PRO A 92 27.10 6.31 19.03
N THR A 93 26.28 5.25 19.12
CA THR A 93 26.58 3.87 18.72
C THR A 93 26.39 3.59 17.22
N GLY A 94 25.95 4.59 16.44
CA GLY A 94 25.63 4.47 15.01
C GLY A 94 24.31 3.75 14.73
N ASN A 95 23.43 3.56 15.72
CA ASN A 95 22.08 3.08 15.50
C ASN A 95 21.16 4.22 15.05
N ALA A 96 20.41 3.98 13.98
CA ALA A 96 19.48 4.92 13.36
C ALA A 96 18.01 4.69 13.76
N VAL A 97 17.73 3.77 14.68
CA VAL A 97 16.37 3.48 15.16
C VAL A 97 15.94 4.52 16.19
N VAL A 98 14.93 5.31 15.84
CA VAL A 98 14.23 6.20 16.79
C VAL A 98 12.99 5.47 17.30
N LEU A 99 13.00 5.06 18.57
CA LEU A 99 11.94 4.22 19.16
C LEU A 99 10.56 4.89 19.10
N GLU A 100 10.49 6.19 19.37
CA GLU A 100 9.26 6.98 19.35
C GLU A 100 8.61 6.96 17.96
N GLU A 101 9.41 7.13 16.90
CA GLU A 101 8.92 7.03 15.52
C GLU A 101 8.43 5.61 15.18
N GLN A 102 9.12 4.56 15.65
CA GLN A 102 8.68 3.19 15.41
C GLN A 102 7.36 2.90 16.12
N MET A 103 7.19 3.39 17.37
CA MET A 103 5.92 3.27 18.10
C MET A 103 4.79 3.99 17.39
N ALA A 104 5.05 5.19 16.86
CA ALA A 104 4.06 5.93 16.07
C ALA A 104 3.62 5.15 14.83
N LYS A 105 4.57 4.58 14.07
CA LYS A 105 4.30 3.74 12.89
C LYS A 105 3.55 2.44 13.23
N VAL A 106 3.84 1.82 14.38
CA VAL A 106 3.11 0.64 14.87
C VAL A 106 1.66 1.00 15.18
N ASN A 107 1.43 2.11 15.85
CA ASN A 107 0.07 2.56 16.16
C ASN A 107 -0.72 2.88 14.87
N GLU A 108 -0.11 3.59 13.92
CA GLU A 108 -0.68 3.86 12.59
C GLU A 108 -1.07 2.54 11.89
N THR A 109 -0.15 1.57 11.86
CA THR A 109 -0.37 0.26 11.22
C THR A 109 -1.49 -0.53 11.92
N ALA A 110 -1.54 -0.48 13.25
CA ALA A 110 -2.60 -1.12 14.04
C ALA A 110 -3.99 -0.49 13.78
N ILE A 111 -4.07 0.84 13.68
CA ILE A 111 -5.29 1.55 13.33
C ILE A 111 -5.75 1.16 11.92
N ALA A 112 -4.85 1.19 10.94
CA ALA A 112 -5.15 0.81 9.57
C ALA A 112 -5.63 -0.64 9.45
N HIS A 113 -5.04 -1.57 10.21
CA HIS A 113 -5.46 -2.97 10.24
C HIS A 113 -6.86 -3.13 10.85
N ARG A 114 -7.15 -2.44 11.96
CA ARG A 114 -8.51 -2.47 12.56
C ARG A 114 -9.56 -1.92 11.59
N LEU A 115 -9.26 -0.82 10.90
CA LEU A 115 -10.14 -0.23 9.91
C LEU A 115 -10.42 -1.20 8.75
N ALA A 116 -9.38 -1.79 8.17
CA ALA A 116 -9.53 -2.78 7.11
C ALA A 116 -10.40 -3.96 7.57
N ALA A 117 -10.27 -4.41 8.82
CA ALA A 117 -11.07 -5.51 9.37
C ALA A 117 -12.55 -5.11 9.50
N GLN A 118 -12.81 -3.87 9.92
CA GLN A 118 -14.16 -3.33 10.03
C GLN A 118 -14.83 -3.22 8.67
N VAL A 119 -14.14 -2.68 7.67
CA VAL A 119 -14.65 -2.58 6.30
C VAL A 119 -14.95 -3.97 5.73
N TYR A 120 -14.03 -4.92 5.92
CA TYR A 120 -14.22 -6.32 5.52
C TYR A 120 -15.48 -6.94 6.16
N ARG A 121 -15.67 -6.77 7.47
CA ARG A 121 -16.87 -7.27 8.17
C ARG A 121 -18.14 -6.61 7.67
N LYS A 122 -18.14 -5.30 7.47
CA LYS A 122 -19.31 -4.56 6.95
C LYS A 122 -19.68 -5.04 5.56
N TYR A 123 -18.68 -5.25 4.72
CA TYR A 123 -18.83 -5.76 3.37
C TYR A 123 -19.46 -7.16 3.35
N LEU A 124 -18.95 -8.10 4.15
CA LEU A 124 -19.57 -9.42 4.30
C LEU A 124 -21.02 -9.34 4.80
N GLY A 125 -21.33 -8.39 5.68
CA GLY A 125 -22.69 -8.12 6.12
C GLY A 125 -23.62 -7.74 4.96
N LEU A 126 -23.18 -6.86 4.06
CA LEU A 126 -23.93 -6.46 2.87
C LEU A 126 -24.14 -7.65 1.91
N VAL A 127 -23.09 -8.45 1.67
CA VAL A 127 -23.20 -9.65 0.82
C VAL A 127 -24.20 -10.65 1.40
N ARG A 128 -24.17 -10.90 2.72
CA ARG A 128 -25.13 -11.78 3.39
C ARG A 128 -26.56 -11.26 3.28
N MET A 129 -26.76 -9.96 3.50
CA MET A 129 -28.07 -9.31 3.38
C MET A 129 -28.63 -9.40 1.95
N ALA A 130 -27.80 -9.15 0.94
CA ALA A 130 -28.19 -9.27 -0.45
C ALA A 130 -28.53 -10.72 -0.83
N ALA A 131 -27.78 -11.68 -0.30
CA ALA A 131 -28.04 -13.10 -0.53
C ALA A 131 -29.32 -13.59 0.17
N SER A 132 -29.67 -13.05 1.35
CA SER A 132 -30.89 -13.43 2.08
C SER A 132 -32.15 -12.72 1.60
N ALA A 133 -32.04 -11.62 0.84
CA ALA A 133 -33.19 -10.86 0.35
C ALA A 133 -33.97 -11.55 -0.80
N LYS A 134 -33.53 -12.73 -1.25
CA LYS A 134 -34.29 -13.65 -2.10
C LYS A 134 -34.77 -14.82 -1.22
N GLY A 135 -35.89 -14.62 -0.53
CA GLY A 135 -36.59 -15.61 0.29
C GLY A 135 -37.96 -15.07 0.64
#